data_AF-A0A7V4VVT7-F1
#
_entry.id   AF-A0A7V4VVT7-F1
#
_cell.length_a   1.000
_cell.length_b   1.000
_cell.length_c   1.000
_cell.angle_alpha   90.00
_cell.angle_beta   90.00
_cell.angle_gamma   90.00
#
_symmetry.space_group_name_H-M   'P 1'
#
loop_
_entity.id
_entity.type
_entity.pdbx_description
1 polymer ?
#
loop_
_entity_poly.entity_id
_entity_poly.type
_entity_poly.pdbx_seq_one_letter_code
_entity_poly.pdbx_strand_id
1 'polypeptide(L)'
;VSGLLSIFEERLELLKNFSLDKIEIIHFDKNFSKISPENFFYDILIKKFNIGKMVVGYDFAFGKNRSGNISLLMSLCRKNKVELDVVEPIKVDNKIVSSSFIRELLIEGEIKKANKMLGRFYSLEGNIIKGKGIGTKIGFPTANVEVDKNKLLPIGIFSGFVLLENSVYKAVAYIGFNPTFIRDKKGLTTEVYLIDFSKNIYGKNIKFFFLKKIRDEKKFKDMSQLKNQIERDVEYVKKIYYN
;
A
#
# COMPACT_ATOMS: atom_id res chain seq x y z
N VAL A 1 -0.75 -13.89 -0.59
CA VAL A 1 -0.21 -12.78 0.24
C VAL A 1 -1.35 -12.03 0.93
N SER A 2 -1.29 -11.83 2.26
CA SER A 2 -2.31 -11.07 3.02
C SER A 2 -1.90 -9.61 3.21
N GLY A 3 -2.85 -8.66 3.20
CA GLY A 3 -2.61 -7.23 3.40
C GLY A 3 -3.11 -6.36 2.23
N LEU A 4 -3.44 -5.10 2.52
CA LEU A 4 -3.94 -4.11 1.57
C LEU A 4 -2.80 -3.26 1.05
N LEU A 5 -2.71 -3.10 -0.27
CA LEU A 5 -1.79 -2.13 -0.90
C LEU A 5 -2.18 -0.69 -0.54
N SER A 6 -3.47 -0.43 -0.54
CA SER A 6 -4.04 0.81 -0.04
C SER A 6 -5.22 0.47 0.86
N ILE A 7 -5.20 1.00 2.09
CA ILE A 7 -6.37 0.95 2.98
C ILE A 7 -7.49 1.80 2.39
N PHE A 8 -8.67 1.75 3.00
CA PHE A 8 -9.86 2.36 2.42
C PHE A 8 -9.68 3.87 2.20
N GLU A 9 -9.17 4.58 3.21
CA GLU A 9 -8.92 6.01 3.20
C GLU A 9 -7.88 6.40 2.14
N GLU A 10 -6.76 5.66 2.07
CA GLU A 10 -5.73 5.86 1.04
C GLU A 10 -6.29 5.61 -0.36
N ARG A 11 -7.18 4.63 -0.54
CA ARG A 11 -7.81 4.36 -1.83
C ARG A 11 -8.73 5.51 -2.23
N LEU A 12 -9.50 6.06 -1.31
CA LEU A 12 -10.33 7.24 -1.57
C LEU A 12 -9.47 8.44 -1.96
N GLU A 13 -8.36 8.68 -1.27
CA GLU A 13 -7.43 9.75 -1.60
C GLU A 13 -6.83 9.58 -3.01
N LEU A 14 -6.46 8.37 -3.39
CA LEU A 14 -5.98 8.08 -4.74
C LEU A 14 -7.07 8.32 -5.79
N LEU A 15 -8.32 7.98 -5.49
CA LEU A 15 -9.46 8.19 -6.39
C LEU A 15 -9.81 9.68 -6.56
N LYS A 16 -9.54 10.53 -5.56
CA LYS A 16 -9.75 11.99 -5.65
C LYS A 16 -8.87 12.67 -6.72
N ASN A 17 -7.77 12.04 -7.12
CA ASN A 17 -6.93 12.55 -8.21
C ASN A 17 -7.58 12.36 -9.59
N PHE A 18 -8.70 11.66 -9.66
CA PHE A 18 -9.49 11.49 -10.88
C PHE A 18 -10.77 12.31 -10.78
N SER A 19 -11.23 12.82 -11.91
CA SER A 19 -12.51 13.53 -12.02
C SER A 19 -13.67 12.53 -11.99
N LEU A 20 -14.02 12.07 -10.78
CA LEU A 20 -15.16 11.19 -10.53
C LEU A 20 -16.30 11.98 -9.89
N ASP A 21 -17.50 11.90 -10.47
CA ASP A 21 -18.69 12.57 -9.90
C ASP A 21 -19.19 11.87 -8.62
N LYS A 22 -19.05 10.55 -8.55
CA LYS A 22 -19.54 9.73 -7.43
C LYS A 22 -18.69 8.48 -7.23
N ILE A 23 -18.50 8.10 -5.97
CA ILE A 23 -17.94 6.80 -5.57
C ILE A 23 -19.02 6.05 -4.79
N GLU A 24 -19.39 4.86 -5.28
CA GLU A 24 -20.37 3.98 -4.64
C GLU A 24 -19.66 2.84 -3.91
N ILE A 25 -19.88 2.76 -2.59
CA ILE A 25 -19.28 1.73 -1.75
C ILE A 25 -20.30 0.61 -1.60
N ILE A 26 -20.02 -0.53 -2.25
CA ILE A 26 -20.86 -1.71 -2.14
C ILE A 26 -20.29 -2.62 -1.05
N HIS A 27 -21.03 -2.78 0.04
CA HIS A 27 -20.67 -3.70 1.11
C HIS A 27 -20.95 -5.14 0.69
N PHE A 28 -19.89 -5.95 0.61
CA PHE A 28 -20.00 -7.36 0.27
C PHE A 28 -20.34 -8.19 1.52
N ASP A 29 -21.62 -8.30 1.82
CA ASP A 29 -22.12 -9.14 2.92
C ASP A 29 -22.58 -10.53 2.44
N LYS A 30 -23.07 -11.36 3.37
CA LYS A 30 -23.56 -12.71 3.08
C LYS A 30 -24.81 -12.72 2.17
N ASN A 31 -25.59 -11.66 2.14
CA ASN A 31 -26.76 -11.58 1.28
C ASN A 31 -26.33 -11.16 -0.14
N PHE A 32 -25.45 -10.16 -0.23
CA PHE A 32 -24.86 -9.71 -1.48
C PHE A 32 -24.10 -10.84 -2.19
N SER A 33 -23.36 -11.66 -1.46
CA SER A 33 -22.58 -12.77 -2.04
C SER A 33 -23.44 -13.87 -2.68
N LYS A 34 -24.75 -13.92 -2.39
CA LYS A 34 -25.69 -14.90 -2.95
C LYS A 34 -26.39 -14.40 -4.21
N ILE A 35 -26.27 -13.13 -4.57
CA ILE A 35 -26.93 -12.53 -5.74
C ILE A 35 -26.41 -13.21 -7.01
N SER A 36 -27.30 -13.72 -7.87
CA SER A 36 -26.91 -14.29 -9.17
C SER A 36 -26.32 -13.20 -10.08
N PRO A 37 -25.50 -13.56 -11.08
CA PRO A 37 -25.01 -12.58 -12.05
C PRO A 37 -26.13 -11.77 -12.70
N GLU A 38 -27.22 -12.41 -13.10
CA GLU A 38 -28.36 -11.77 -13.75
C GLU A 38 -29.03 -10.76 -12.80
N ASN A 39 -29.30 -11.14 -11.55
CA ASN A 39 -29.92 -10.23 -10.58
C ASN A 39 -28.98 -9.06 -10.25
N PHE A 40 -27.67 -9.31 -10.16
CA PHE A 40 -26.70 -8.22 -9.99
C PHE A 40 -26.77 -7.25 -11.18
N PHE A 41 -26.85 -7.76 -12.40
CA PHE A 41 -26.95 -6.92 -13.59
C PHE A 41 -28.27 -6.13 -13.61
N TYR A 42 -29.43 -6.80 -13.51
CA TYR A 42 -30.73 -6.14 -13.65
C TYR A 42 -31.10 -5.27 -12.46
N ASP A 43 -30.97 -5.77 -11.22
CA ASP A 43 -31.46 -5.05 -10.04
C ASP A 43 -30.50 -3.96 -9.60
N ILE A 44 -29.19 -4.19 -9.73
CA ILE A 44 -28.17 -3.26 -9.24
C ILE A 44 -27.68 -2.36 -10.38
N LEU A 45 -27.16 -2.93 -11.47
CA LEU A 45 -26.58 -2.09 -12.52
C LEU A 45 -27.63 -1.32 -13.32
N ILE A 46 -28.69 -1.99 -13.79
CA ILE A 46 -29.73 -1.35 -14.59
C ILE A 46 -30.72 -0.58 -13.71
N LYS A 47 -31.42 -1.25 -12.81
CA LYS A 47 -32.53 -0.62 -12.07
C LYS A 47 -32.05 0.43 -11.06
N LYS A 48 -30.99 0.16 -10.31
CA LYS A 48 -30.49 1.09 -9.28
C LYS A 48 -29.56 2.17 -9.85
N PHE A 49 -28.62 1.80 -10.71
CA PHE A 49 -27.63 2.74 -11.25
C PHE A 49 -27.95 3.31 -12.63
N ASN A 50 -28.91 2.73 -13.36
CA ASN A 50 -29.31 3.17 -14.70
C ASN A 50 -28.11 3.34 -15.66
N ILE A 51 -27.23 2.33 -15.69
CA ILE A 51 -26.00 2.43 -16.49
C ILE A 51 -26.30 2.42 -17.99
N GLY A 52 -25.71 3.37 -18.72
CA GLY A 52 -25.69 3.38 -20.20
C GLY A 52 -24.41 2.78 -20.78
N LYS A 53 -23.31 2.83 -20.03
CA LYS A 53 -22.00 2.29 -20.41
C LYS A 53 -21.31 1.69 -19.19
N MET A 54 -20.53 0.64 -19.41
CA MET A 54 -19.67 0.04 -18.38
C MET A 54 -18.26 -0.20 -18.90
N VAL A 55 -17.28 0.04 -18.03
CA VAL A 55 -15.87 -0.23 -18.29
C VAL A 55 -15.39 -1.23 -17.25
N VAL A 56 -14.84 -2.37 -17.67
CA VAL A 56 -14.35 -3.42 -16.78
C VAL A 56 -13.01 -3.97 -17.24
N GLY A 57 -12.24 -4.55 -16.32
CA GLY A 57 -11.02 -5.28 -16.68
C GLY A 57 -11.33 -6.63 -17.33
N TYR A 58 -10.39 -7.14 -18.14
CA TYR A 58 -10.46 -8.45 -18.79
C TYR A 58 -10.74 -9.63 -17.83
N ASP A 59 -10.38 -9.51 -16.55
CA ASP A 59 -10.54 -10.53 -15.51
C ASP A 59 -11.78 -10.32 -14.62
N PHE A 60 -12.68 -9.41 -15.03
CA PHE A 60 -13.90 -9.10 -14.28
C PHE A 60 -14.82 -10.33 -14.18
N ALA A 61 -15.27 -10.58 -12.94
CA ALA A 61 -16.26 -11.60 -12.64
C ALA A 61 -17.18 -11.09 -11.53
N PHE A 62 -18.44 -11.53 -11.57
CA PHE A 62 -19.51 -11.01 -10.71
C PHE A 62 -20.56 -12.08 -10.41
N GLY A 63 -21.46 -11.75 -9.48
CA GLY A 63 -22.47 -12.68 -8.99
C GLY A 63 -21.92 -13.81 -8.12
N LYS A 64 -22.85 -14.62 -7.61
CA LYS A 64 -22.60 -15.73 -6.69
C LYS A 64 -21.52 -16.66 -7.25
N ASN A 65 -20.53 -16.98 -6.41
CA ASN A 65 -19.41 -17.86 -6.77
C ASN A 65 -18.63 -17.42 -8.02
N ARG A 66 -18.66 -16.12 -8.39
CA ARG A 66 -18.04 -15.59 -9.60
C ARG A 66 -18.57 -16.26 -10.88
N SER A 67 -19.83 -16.71 -10.89
CA SER A 67 -20.40 -17.40 -12.05
C SER A 67 -20.68 -16.49 -13.25
N GLY A 68 -20.71 -15.17 -13.04
CA GLY A 68 -20.77 -14.18 -14.11
C GLY A 68 -19.38 -13.84 -14.61
N ASN A 69 -19.15 -14.03 -15.90
CA ASN A 69 -17.90 -13.71 -16.58
C ASN A 69 -18.13 -12.66 -17.69
N ILE A 70 -17.05 -12.26 -18.36
CA ILE A 70 -17.10 -11.30 -19.47
C ILE A 70 -18.06 -11.74 -20.59
N SER A 71 -18.11 -13.02 -20.95
CA SER A 71 -19.00 -13.51 -22.01
C SER A 71 -20.48 -13.34 -21.64
N LEU A 72 -20.85 -13.66 -20.40
CA LEU A 72 -22.21 -13.43 -19.90
C LEU A 72 -22.53 -11.94 -19.88
N LEU A 73 -21.59 -11.12 -19.40
CA LEU A 73 -21.75 -9.68 -19.33
C LEU A 73 -21.95 -9.05 -20.71
N MET A 74 -21.16 -9.44 -21.72
CA MET A 74 -21.34 -9.00 -23.11
C MET A 74 -22.76 -9.32 -23.62
N SER A 75 -23.26 -10.52 -23.34
CA SER A 75 -24.61 -10.95 -23.73
C SER A 75 -25.69 -10.09 -23.06
N LEU A 76 -25.56 -9.85 -21.76
CA LEU A 76 -26.49 -9.01 -20.98
C LEU A 76 -26.46 -7.55 -21.46
N CYS A 77 -25.27 -6.98 -21.65
CA CYS A 77 -25.10 -5.62 -22.17
C CYS A 77 -25.74 -5.45 -23.56
N ARG A 78 -25.49 -6.37 -24.50
CA ARG A 78 -26.08 -6.35 -25.85
C ARG A 78 -27.61 -6.38 -25.82
N LYS A 79 -28.20 -7.25 -25.01
CA LYS A 79 -29.67 -7.37 -24.86
C LYS A 79 -30.30 -6.10 -24.30
N ASN A 80 -29.58 -5.37 -23.46
CA ASN A 80 -30.08 -4.21 -22.73
C ASN A 80 -29.57 -2.86 -23.27
N LYS A 81 -28.92 -2.85 -24.45
CA LYS A 81 -28.34 -1.66 -25.08
C LYS A 81 -27.39 -0.86 -24.17
N VAL A 82 -26.63 -1.59 -23.34
CA VAL A 82 -25.56 -1.03 -22.52
C VAL A 82 -24.25 -1.17 -23.29
N GLU A 83 -23.50 -0.09 -23.44
CA GLU A 83 -22.16 -0.12 -24.03
C GLU A 83 -21.18 -0.79 -23.05
N LEU A 84 -20.29 -1.64 -23.55
CA LEU A 84 -19.32 -2.36 -22.72
C LEU A 84 -17.92 -2.25 -23.31
N ASP A 85 -17.02 -1.63 -22.55
CA ASP A 85 -15.59 -1.61 -22.85
C ASP A 85 -14.86 -2.57 -21.90
N VAL A 86 -14.18 -3.56 -22.48
CA VAL A 86 -13.31 -4.47 -21.74
C VAL A 86 -11.87 -4.03 -21.91
N VAL A 87 -11.24 -3.62 -20.81
CA VAL A 87 -9.86 -3.13 -20.79
C VAL A 87 -8.90 -4.31 -20.72
N GLU A 88 -8.02 -4.38 -21.71
CA GLU A 88 -6.93 -5.36 -21.80
C GLU A 88 -5.94 -5.24 -20.62
N PRO A 89 -5.25 -6.33 -20.24
CA PRO A 89 -4.25 -6.30 -19.17
C PRO A 89 -3.14 -5.30 -19.46
N ILE A 90 -2.93 -4.37 -18.53
CA ILE A 90 -1.77 -3.48 -18.56
C ILE A 90 -0.51 -4.29 -18.26
N LYS A 91 0.54 -4.08 -19.04
CA LYS A 91 1.85 -4.72 -18.86
C LYS A 91 2.95 -3.69 -18.60
N VAL A 92 3.82 -4.00 -17.65
CA VAL A 92 5.06 -3.27 -17.36
C VAL A 92 6.20 -4.28 -17.41
N ASP A 93 7.23 -4.01 -18.22
CA ASP A 93 8.35 -4.94 -18.44
C ASP A 93 7.87 -6.36 -18.82
N ASN A 94 6.88 -6.44 -19.72
CA ASN A 94 6.22 -7.67 -20.17
C ASN A 94 5.53 -8.50 -19.08
N LYS A 95 5.35 -7.96 -17.86
CA LYS A 95 4.56 -8.57 -16.79
C LYS A 95 3.23 -7.87 -16.62
N ILE A 96 2.16 -8.65 -16.44
CA ILE A 96 0.82 -8.11 -16.18
C ILE A 96 0.82 -7.42 -14.80
N VAL A 97 0.34 -6.17 -14.78
CA VAL A 97 0.16 -5.42 -13.54
C VAL A 97 -1.06 -5.98 -12.82
N SER A 98 -0.84 -6.53 -11.62
CA SER A 98 -1.92 -7.02 -10.77
C SER A 98 -1.64 -6.73 -9.31
N SER A 99 -2.70 -6.62 -8.51
CA SER A 99 -2.55 -6.42 -7.06
C SER A 99 -1.79 -7.56 -6.39
N SER A 100 -1.98 -8.81 -6.84
CA SER A 100 -1.25 -9.95 -6.26
C SER A 100 0.25 -9.85 -6.52
N PHE A 101 0.63 -9.55 -7.74
CA PHE A 101 2.05 -9.46 -8.13
C PHE A 101 2.76 -8.27 -7.46
N ILE A 102 2.08 -7.12 -7.34
CA ILE A 102 2.65 -5.97 -6.61
C ILE A 102 2.87 -6.33 -5.13
N ARG A 103 1.95 -7.07 -4.49
CA ARG A 103 2.13 -7.51 -3.10
C ARG A 103 3.32 -8.46 -2.94
N GLU A 104 3.56 -9.34 -3.91
CA GLU A 104 4.74 -10.23 -3.92
C GLU A 104 6.03 -9.42 -4.00
N LEU A 105 6.13 -8.48 -4.95
CA LEU A 105 7.29 -7.59 -5.06
C LEU A 105 7.56 -6.81 -3.77
N LEU A 106 6.52 -6.32 -3.10
CA LEU A 106 6.68 -5.63 -1.82
C LEU A 106 7.24 -6.56 -0.74
N ILE A 107 6.71 -7.78 -0.62
CA ILE A 107 7.21 -8.76 0.36
C ILE A 107 8.67 -9.13 0.10
N GLU A 108 9.05 -9.30 -1.15
CA GLU A 108 10.43 -9.57 -1.56
C GLU A 108 11.34 -8.35 -1.35
N GLY A 109 10.77 -7.16 -1.13
CA GLY A 109 11.50 -5.92 -0.96
C GLY A 109 11.93 -5.26 -2.27
N GLU A 110 11.36 -5.69 -3.39
CA GLU A 110 11.55 -5.15 -4.75
C GLU A 110 10.78 -3.83 -4.95
N ILE A 111 11.02 -2.86 -4.07
CA ILE A 111 10.30 -1.59 -3.98
C ILE A 111 10.26 -0.84 -5.31
N LYS A 112 11.39 -0.79 -6.04
CA LYS A 112 11.47 -0.07 -7.32
C LYS A 112 10.53 -0.67 -8.37
N LYS A 113 10.48 -2.00 -8.46
CA LYS A 113 9.57 -2.70 -9.40
C LYS A 113 8.12 -2.49 -8.99
N ALA A 114 7.82 -2.60 -7.69
CA ALA A 114 6.48 -2.33 -7.17
C ALA A 114 6.02 -0.90 -7.49
N ASN A 115 6.87 0.10 -7.26
CA ASN A 115 6.59 1.50 -7.57
C ASN A 115 6.33 1.72 -9.07
N LYS A 116 7.13 1.09 -9.94
CA LYS A 116 6.96 1.16 -11.39
C LYS A 116 5.60 0.60 -11.82
N MET A 117 5.18 -0.54 -11.26
CA MET A 117 3.88 -1.14 -11.54
C MET A 117 2.71 -0.35 -10.98
N LEU A 118 2.90 0.30 -9.83
CA LEU A 118 1.89 1.15 -9.20
C LEU A 118 1.74 2.51 -9.90
N GLY A 119 2.73 2.94 -10.69
CA GLY A 119 2.77 4.29 -11.26
C GLY A 119 2.98 5.41 -10.22
N ARG A 120 3.33 5.04 -8.97
CA ARG A 120 3.59 5.96 -7.85
C ARG A 120 4.47 5.29 -6.81
N PHE A 121 5.06 6.08 -5.91
CA PHE A 121 5.71 5.51 -4.74
C PHE A 121 4.71 4.82 -3.82
N TYR A 122 5.01 3.58 -3.45
CA TYR A 122 4.33 2.93 -2.35
C TYR A 122 4.58 3.72 -1.07
N SER A 123 3.57 3.83 -0.22
CA SER A 123 3.66 4.59 1.02
C SER A 123 3.02 3.86 2.18
N LEU A 124 3.43 4.23 3.39
CA LEU A 124 2.67 4.02 4.62
C LEU A 124 2.32 5.38 5.22
N GLU A 125 1.25 5.41 6.00
CA GLU A 125 0.80 6.59 6.73
C GLU A 125 0.44 6.19 8.16
N GLY A 126 0.73 7.05 9.13
CA GLY A 126 0.52 6.73 10.53
C GLY A 126 0.91 7.81 11.51
N ASN A 127 0.46 7.65 12.75
CA ASN A 127 0.74 8.59 13.83
C ASN A 127 2.06 8.26 14.52
N ILE A 128 2.82 9.30 14.87
CA ILE A 128 4.05 9.15 15.63
C ILE A 128 3.71 8.91 17.10
N ILE A 129 4.12 7.75 17.61
CA ILE A 129 3.89 7.29 18.98
C ILE A 129 5.21 7.22 19.77
N LYS A 130 5.09 7.13 21.10
CA LYS A 130 6.25 6.92 21.97
C LYS A 130 6.80 5.50 21.78
N GLY A 131 8.09 5.41 21.50
CA GLY A 131 8.82 4.15 21.39
C GLY A 131 9.67 3.79 22.60
N LYS A 132 10.57 2.82 22.42
CA LYS A 132 11.57 2.42 23.43
C LYS A 132 12.72 3.43 23.59
N GLY A 133 12.86 4.39 22.67
CA GLY A 133 13.91 5.41 22.69
C GLY A 133 15.34 4.88 22.50
N ILE A 134 15.50 3.69 21.92
CA ILE A 134 16.81 3.07 21.70
C ILE A 134 17.65 3.92 20.74
N GLY A 135 17.07 4.38 19.64
CA GLY A 135 17.74 5.24 18.66
C GLY A 135 18.29 6.52 19.28
N THR A 136 17.52 7.18 20.15
CA THR A 136 17.96 8.39 20.86
C THR A 136 19.22 8.15 21.69
N LYS A 137 19.33 6.99 22.37
CA LYS A 137 20.51 6.65 23.19
C LYS A 137 21.81 6.51 22.38
N ILE A 138 21.72 6.29 21.07
CA ILE A 138 22.87 6.11 20.17
C ILE A 138 23.04 7.22 19.14
N GLY A 139 22.29 8.33 19.28
CA GLY A 139 22.41 9.51 18.41
C GLY A 139 21.52 9.49 17.16
N PHE A 140 20.60 8.52 17.04
CA PHE A 140 19.68 8.36 15.92
C PHE A 140 18.23 8.36 16.40
N PRO A 141 17.67 9.51 16.84
CA PRO A 141 16.29 9.56 17.33
C PRO A 141 15.29 9.12 16.26
N THR A 142 14.77 7.90 16.37
CA THR A 142 13.73 7.35 15.51
C THR A 142 12.34 7.69 16.05
N ALA A 143 11.41 7.95 15.14
CA ALA A 143 9.99 8.06 15.43
C ALA A 143 9.34 6.69 15.22
N ASN A 144 8.67 6.14 16.23
CA ASN A 144 7.84 4.96 16.07
C ASN A 144 6.51 5.39 15.44
N VAL A 145 6.07 4.65 14.41
CA VAL A 145 4.87 4.98 13.63
C VAL A 145 3.84 3.89 13.81
N GLU A 146 2.65 4.27 14.29
CA GLU A 146 1.50 3.38 14.32
C GLU A 146 0.80 3.41 12.96
N VAL A 147 0.88 2.29 12.24
CA VAL A 147 0.29 2.11 10.91
C VAL A 147 -0.93 1.19 11.01
N ASP A 148 -1.92 1.38 10.14
CA ASP A 148 -3.09 0.50 10.05
C ASP A 148 -2.66 -0.98 9.87
N LYS A 149 -3.27 -1.87 10.66
CA LYS A 149 -2.90 -3.29 10.74
C LYS A 149 -3.19 -4.07 9.44
N ASN A 150 -4.07 -3.56 8.60
CA ASN A 150 -4.40 -4.17 7.31
C ASN A 150 -3.44 -3.72 6.21
N LYS A 151 -2.67 -2.65 6.41
CA LYS A 151 -1.68 -2.18 5.44
C LYS A 151 -0.60 -3.26 5.23
N LEU A 152 -0.29 -3.56 3.98
CA LEU A 152 0.84 -4.41 3.65
C LEU A 152 2.13 -3.63 3.87
N LEU A 153 3.01 -4.09 4.75
CA LEU A 153 4.30 -3.47 4.99
C LEU A 153 5.43 -4.44 4.62
N PRO A 154 6.40 -4.02 3.79
CA PRO A 154 7.58 -4.82 3.48
C PRO A 154 8.54 -4.85 4.68
N ILE A 155 9.31 -5.92 4.84
CA ILE A 155 10.24 -6.09 5.97
C ILE A 155 11.66 -5.72 5.56
N GLY A 156 12.36 -5.00 6.44
CA GLY A 156 13.76 -4.61 6.27
C GLY A 156 14.03 -3.15 6.58
N ILE A 157 15.14 -2.65 6.03
CA ILE A 157 15.54 -1.24 6.10
C ILE A 157 15.30 -0.61 4.73
N PHE A 158 14.65 0.55 4.73
CA PHE A 158 14.23 1.24 3.51
C PHE A 158 14.70 2.69 3.51
N SER A 159 15.08 3.15 2.33
CA SER A 159 15.28 4.56 2.04
C SER A 159 13.99 5.14 1.47
N GLY A 160 13.74 6.41 1.76
CA GLY A 160 12.53 7.06 1.30
C GLY A 160 12.44 8.52 1.71
N PHE A 161 11.24 9.05 1.59
CA PHE A 161 10.89 10.40 1.99
C PHE A 161 9.74 10.38 2.98
N VAL A 162 9.78 11.28 3.95
CA VAL A 162 8.67 11.54 4.86
C VAL A 162 8.02 12.85 4.44
N LEU A 163 6.73 12.82 4.14
CA LEU A 163 5.88 14.00 4.22
C LEU A 163 5.42 14.14 5.67
N LEU A 164 5.84 15.25 6.27
CA LEU A 164 5.45 15.68 7.60
C LEU A 164 4.93 17.11 7.48
N GLU A 165 3.64 17.29 7.78
CA GLU A 165 2.94 18.55 7.52
C GLU A 165 3.09 18.93 6.04
N ASN A 166 3.64 20.12 5.74
CA ASN A 166 3.85 20.60 4.37
C ASN A 166 5.32 20.50 3.92
N SER A 167 6.11 19.62 4.54
CA SER A 167 7.54 19.51 4.26
C SER A 167 7.96 18.07 4.02
N VAL A 168 8.90 17.89 3.12
CA VAL A 168 9.43 16.59 2.72
C VAL A 168 10.86 16.42 3.26
N TYR A 169 11.12 15.32 3.95
CA TYR A 169 12.40 15.01 4.55
C TYR A 169 12.95 13.68 4.01
N LYS A 170 14.26 13.60 3.79
CA LYS A 170 14.92 12.32 3.52
C LYS A 170 14.85 11.46 4.78
N ALA A 171 14.60 10.17 4.61
CA ALA A 171 14.43 9.28 5.75
C ALA A 171 14.92 7.86 5.50
N VAL A 172 15.25 7.20 6.62
CA VAL A 172 15.47 5.76 6.71
C VAL A 172 14.33 5.16 7.54
N ALA A 173 13.67 4.13 7.03
CA ALA A 173 12.66 3.40 7.78
C ALA A 173 13.14 1.98 8.09
N TYR A 174 12.93 1.55 9.33
CA TYR A 174 12.99 0.17 9.76
C TYR A 174 11.56 -0.37 9.89
N ILE A 175 11.31 -1.53 9.28
CA ILE A 175 10.06 -2.25 9.43
C ILE A 175 10.40 -3.70 9.72
N GLY A 176 10.00 -4.20 10.88
CA GLY A 176 10.41 -5.53 11.32
C GLY A 176 9.68 -6.00 12.55
N PHE A 177 9.86 -7.28 12.87
CA PHE A 177 9.18 -7.89 14.01
C PHE A 177 10.00 -7.71 15.28
N ASN A 178 9.35 -7.19 16.33
CA ASN A 178 9.90 -7.20 17.68
C ASN A 178 9.95 -8.66 18.19
N PRO A 179 11.13 -9.21 18.51
CA PRO A 179 11.29 -10.60 18.95
C PRO A 179 10.51 -10.95 20.23
N THR A 180 10.08 -9.97 21.01
CA THR A 180 9.38 -10.21 22.30
C THR A 180 7.87 -10.47 22.15
N PHE A 181 7.26 -10.21 20.98
CA PHE A 181 5.81 -10.35 20.75
C PHE A 181 5.56 -11.23 19.51
N ILE A 182 5.74 -12.55 19.66
CA ILE A 182 5.72 -13.51 18.54
C ILE A 182 4.30 -13.99 18.15
N ARG A 183 3.29 -13.82 19.01
CA ARG A 183 2.01 -14.56 18.84
C ARG A 183 0.90 -13.88 18.05
N ASP A 184 0.87 -12.55 18.01
CA ASP A 184 -0.12 -11.80 17.24
C ASP A 184 0.63 -10.77 16.40
N LYS A 185 0.15 -10.42 15.20
CA LYS A 185 0.71 -9.35 14.33
C LYS A 185 0.95 -7.98 15.01
N LYS A 186 0.68 -7.83 16.31
CA LYS A 186 1.13 -6.80 17.24
C LYS A 186 2.66 -6.66 17.35
N GLY A 187 3.44 -7.60 16.81
CA GLY A 187 4.91 -7.54 16.83
C GLY A 187 5.56 -6.66 15.75
N LEU A 188 4.85 -6.29 14.68
CA LEU A 188 5.45 -5.50 13.59
C LEU A 188 5.63 -4.04 14.04
N THR A 189 6.88 -3.58 14.04
CA THR A 189 7.26 -2.24 14.44
C THR A 189 7.71 -1.46 13.22
N THR A 190 7.23 -0.22 13.08
CA THR A 190 7.72 0.74 12.08
C THR A 190 8.44 1.86 12.81
N GLU A 191 9.72 2.08 12.48
CA GLU A 191 10.53 3.18 12.98
C GLU A 191 11.07 4.00 11.82
N VAL A 192 10.99 5.32 11.91
CA VAL A 192 11.46 6.22 10.86
C VAL A 192 12.44 7.23 11.45
N TYR A 193 13.63 7.30 10.86
CA TYR A 193 14.64 8.30 11.15
C TYR A 193 14.60 9.39 10.07
N LEU A 194 14.26 10.61 10.45
CA LEU A 194 14.33 11.78 9.57
C LEU A 194 15.76 12.33 9.59
N ILE A 195 16.37 12.40 8.41
CA ILE A 195 17.75 12.85 8.27
C ILE A 195 17.83 14.36 8.43
N ASP A 196 18.84 14.83 9.18
CA ASP A 196 19.10 16.24 9.45
C ASP A 196 17.90 16.99 10.06
N PHE A 197 17.11 16.28 10.87
CA PHE A 197 15.91 16.79 11.55
C PHE A 197 16.02 16.66 13.07
N SER A 198 15.63 17.71 13.81
CA SER A 198 15.84 17.80 15.26
C SER A 198 14.63 18.29 16.08
N LYS A 199 13.45 18.43 15.47
CA LYS A 199 12.25 18.92 16.17
C LYS A 199 11.44 17.79 16.82
N ASN A 200 10.65 18.12 17.83
CA ASN A 200 9.68 17.18 18.40
C ASN A 200 8.48 17.01 17.46
N ILE A 201 8.13 15.76 17.16
CA ILE A 201 7.08 15.36 16.21
C ILE A 201 6.10 14.34 16.80
N TYR A 202 6.13 14.11 18.11
CA TYR A 202 5.16 13.22 18.77
C TYR A 202 3.72 13.66 18.54
N GLY A 203 2.83 12.70 18.27
CA GLY A 203 1.42 12.96 17.99
C GLY A 203 1.12 13.50 16.59
N LYS A 204 2.14 13.83 15.80
CA LYS A 204 1.95 14.22 14.39
C LYS A 204 1.74 12.98 13.53
N ASN A 205 1.00 13.16 12.45
CA ASN A 205 0.87 12.15 11.39
C ASN A 205 1.99 12.32 10.36
N ILE A 206 2.50 11.21 9.83
CA ILE A 206 3.45 11.21 8.74
C ILE A 206 3.05 10.24 7.64
N LYS A 207 3.52 10.54 6.43
CA LYS A 207 3.47 9.63 5.28
C LYS A 207 4.87 9.33 4.80
N PHE A 208 5.29 8.07 4.90
CA PHE A 208 6.59 7.61 4.42
C PHE A 208 6.44 6.98 3.04
N PHE A 209 7.14 7.51 2.05
CA PHE A 209 7.20 7.02 0.67
C PHE A 209 8.46 6.18 0.48
N PHE A 210 8.26 4.92 0.12
CA PHE A 210 9.34 3.95 -0.11
C PHE A 210 10.03 4.22 -1.45
N LEU A 211 11.35 4.46 -1.43
CA LEU A 211 12.14 4.51 -2.66
C LEU A 211 12.82 3.16 -2.95
N LYS A 212 13.54 2.62 -1.97
CA LYS A 212 14.38 1.43 -2.16
C LYS A 212 14.63 0.70 -0.83
N LYS A 213 14.64 -0.62 -0.87
CA LYS A 213 15.20 -1.45 0.21
C LYS A 213 16.73 -1.32 0.25
N ILE A 214 17.25 -0.97 1.41
CA ILE A 214 18.69 -0.85 1.67
C ILE A 214 19.25 -2.24 1.99
N ARG A 215 18.61 -2.95 2.92
CA ARG A 215 19.01 -4.30 3.37
C ARG A 215 17.91 -4.98 4.18
N ASP A 216 18.09 -6.27 4.44
CA ASP A 216 17.30 -7.02 5.41
C ASP A 216 17.66 -6.67 6.86
N GLU A 217 16.80 -7.12 7.78
CA GLU A 217 17.04 -7.06 9.21
C GLU A 217 18.29 -7.87 9.59
N LYS A 218 19.03 -7.37 10.58
CA LYS A 218 20.23 -8.03 11.09
C LYS A 218 20.26 -7.92 12.61
N LYS A 219 20.63 -9.02 13.28
CA LYS A 219 20.92 -9.01 14.72
C LYS A 219 22.34 -8.49 14.94
N PHE A 220 22.52 -7.62 15.93
CA PHE A 220 23.82 -7.09 16.33
C PHE A 220 24.23 -7.65 17.69
N LYS A 221 25.53 -7.88 17.87
CA LYS A 221 26.06 -8.43 19.14
C LYS A 221 26.08 -7.38 20.25
N ASP A 222 26.22 -6.11 19.89
CA ASP A 222 26.36 -4.99 20.80
C ASP A 222 25.81 -3.68 20.18
N MET A 223 25.69 -2.65 21.02
CA MET A 223 25.17 -1.34 20.63
C MET A 223 26.10 -0.57 19.67
N SER A 224 27.41 -0.82 19.73
CA SER A 224 28.39 -0.16 18.85
C SER A 224 28.23 -0.65 17.41
N GLN A 225 28.08 -1.96 17.20
CA GLN A 225 27.81 -2.54 15.89
C GLN A 225 26.49 -2.05 15.30
N LEU A 226 25.44 -1.93 16.12
CA LEU A 226 24.16 -1.36 15.70
C LEU A 226 24.34 0.09 15.23
N LYS A 227 25.00 0.92 16.05
CA LYS A 227 25.24 2.34 15.73
C LYS A 227 26.02 2.49 14.42
N ASN A 228 27.14 1.77 14.27
CA ASN A 228 27.96 1.82 13.06
C ASN A 228 27.18 1.39 11.80
N GLN A 229 26.25 0.44 11.92
CA GLN A 229 25.41 0.06 10.80
C GLN A 229 24.38 1.14 10.46
N ILE A 230 23.74 1.76 11.45
CA ILE A 230 22.80 2.87 11.22
C ILE A 230 23.52 4.05 10.56
N GLU A 231 24.73 4.40 11.00
CA GLU A 231 25.57 5.43 10.37
C GLU A 231 25.79 5.14 8.87
N ARG A 232 26.14 3.89 8.53
CA ARG A 232 26.31 3.47 7.13
C ARG A 232 25.02 3.55 6.33
N ASP A 233 23.90 3.14 6.92
CA ASP A 233 22.59 3.18 6.27
C ASP A 233 22.17 4.65 5.99
N VAL A 234 22.41 5.56 6.93
CA VAL A 234 22.12 7.00 6.78
C VAL A 234 23.04 7.64 5.74
N GLU A 235 24.35 7.36 5.79
CA GLU A 235 25.32 7.86 4.80
C GLU A 235 25.00 7.38 3.39
N TYR A 236 24.59 6.11 3.24
CA TYR A 236 24.13 5.56 1.97
C TYR A 236 22.94 6.37 1.42
N VAL A 237 21.96 6.67 2.26
CA VAL A 237 20.79 7.47 1.88
C VAL A 237 21.17 8.90 1.53
N LYS A 238 22.03 9.54 2.32
CA LYS A 238 22.53 10.89 2.01
C LYS A 238 23.13 10.91 0.61
N LYS A 239 24.02 9.97 0.28
CA LYS A 239 24.72 9.89 -1.02
C LYS A 239 23.80 9.64 -2.22
N ILE A 240 22.79 8.79 -2.08
CA ILE A 240 21.86 8.51 -3.20
C ILE A 240 21.10 9.77 -3.64
N TYR A 241 20.79 10.65 -2.69
CA TYR A 241 19.95 11.82 -2.95
C TYR A 241 20.76 13.13 -3.10
N TYR A 242 22.06 13.04 -3.40
CA TYR A 242 22.89 14.18 -3.80
C TYR A 242 23.00 14.33 -5.34
N ASN A 243 22.50 13.36 -6.10
CA ASN A 243 22.39 13.38 -7.56
C ASN A 243 20.91 13.32 -7.98
#